data_AF-A0A3N0Y5K5-F1
#
_entry.id   AF-A0A3N0Y5K5-F1
#
_cell.length_a   1.000
_cell.length_b   1.000
_cell.length_c   1.000
_cell.angle_alpha   90.00
_cell.angle_beta   90.00
_cell.angle_gamma   90.00
#
_symmetry.space_group_name_H-M   'P 1'
#
loop_
_entity.id
_entity.type
_entity.pdbx_description
1 polymer ?
#
loop_
_entity_poly.entity_id
_entity_poly.type
_entity_poly.pdbx_seq_one_letter_code
_entity_poly.pdbx_strand_id
1 'polypeptide(L)'
;MSLRESPFPNCFLEGLHAVGWGLIFPCFWFLDRLLAVCVSTSLERMWRIEQECYLHPLKLVFGSVLFFILFIISTPFALLGFVLWAPLQAVRRPFSYHHQVQSVHAEDRNARWEETRKVSFGFLTGNLCLLPDGVARFNNLGYTQKRASFIGKSIVQGVTRPHIRIFVDSPSSCGTVTPSSSLIPQPTPSSYGSVDFSITDQKDGTEADEANGPNQQQLPKPNCNQNSNQHKHPPRSLRDGDVLIEVSSLFPSSVDIVCLQEVFDKRAALKLAQALGPLYGHVLYDVGVYACQPAGTCSSFKFFNSGLFLASRYPVMEAQYHCFPNSRGEDALAAKGLLAVKLRGFPVTDSASQSICQLRLVPWDGEIRFEQLNMLTKWISEFQAVTRREDEMVMFDVLCGDFNFDNCSPDDRLEQSHSVFEEYTDPCRAGPGKEKPWVIGTLLEQPTLYDENMRNPDNLQRTLESEELRKEYLSPPVPLDGVPLVYPEPDQPWVGRRIDYLLYRESSVSSHCRTEVEEFTYVTQLAGLTDHIPVGFRLSVSLDSEEM
;
A
#
# COMPACT_ATOMS: atom_id res chain seq x y z
N MET A 1 -18.91 -5.20 14.97
CA MET A 1 -18.32 -5.06 16.34
C MET A 1 -18.19 -3.58 16.67
N SER A 2 -18.26 -3.17 17.93
CA SER A 2 -18.20 -1.73 18.26
C SER A 2 -16.85 -1.11 17.88
N LEU A 3 -16.88 -0.02 17.10
CA LEU A 3 -15.71 0.79 16.75
C LEU A 3 -15.21 1.55 17.98
N ARG A 4 -13.96 1.34 18.37
CA ARG A 4 -13.37 1.90 19.60
C ARG A 4 -11.93 2.33 19.37
N GLU A 5 -11.57 3.46 19.97
CA GLU A 5 -10.23 4.03 19.85
C GLU A 5 -9.17 3.21 20.58
N SER A 6 -9.49 2.73 21.78
CA SER A 6 -8.58 1.89 22.57
C SER A 6 -8.81 0.39 22.26
N PRO A 7 -7.72 -0.40 22.12
CA PRO A 7 -7.81 -1.85 21.98
C PRO A 7 -8.28 -2.54 23.27
N PHE A 8 -8.37 -1.85 24.40
CA PHE A 8 -8.81 -2.41 25.68
C PHE A 8 -10.13 -1.80 26.17
N PRO A 9 -10.91 -2.52 27.00
CA PRO A 9 -12.20 -2.04 27.46
C PRO A 9 -12.12 -0.95 28.53
N ASN A 10 -10.99 -0.80 29.23
CA ASN A 10 -10.78 0.25 30.23
C ASN A 10 -9.29 0.64 30.33
N CYS A 11 -9.04 1.83 30.89
CA CYS A 11 -7.69 2.40 31.02
C CYS A 11 -6.78 1.60 31.96
N PHE A 12 -7.34 0.85 32.91
CA PHE A 12 -6.54 0.02 33.83
C PHE A 12 -5.86 -1.13 33.07
N LEU A 13 -6.61 -1.85 32.23
CA LEU A 13 -6.06 -2.92 31.39
C LEU A 13 -5.09 -2.37 30.33
N GLU A 14 -5.38 -1.20 29.78
CA GLU A 14 -4.46 -0.49 28.89
C GLU A 14 -3.15 -0.11 29.60
N GLY A 15 -3.22 0.40 30.83
CA GLY A 15 -2.06 0.69 31.66
C GLY A 15 -1.25 -0.57 31.98
N LEU A 16 -1.92 -1.69 32.29
CA LEU A 16 -1.25 -2.97 32.54
C LEU A 16 -0.56 -3.50 31.28
N HIS A 17 -1.20 -3.33 30.13
CA HIS A 17 -0.61 -3.65 28.83
C HIS A 17 0.63 -2.80 28.54
N ALA A 18 0.57 -1.50 28.84
CA ALA A 18 1.69 -0.59 28.69
C ALA A 18 2.87 -0.97 29.61
N VAL A 19 2.61 -1.36 30.86
CA VAL A 19 3.64 -1.87 31.79
C VAL A 19 4.25 -3.17 31.25
N GLY A 20 3.42 -4.11 30.78
CA GLY A 20 3.89 -5.37 30.18
C GLY A 20 4.81 -5.11 28.98
N TRP A 21 4.41 -4.22 28.07
CA TRP A 21 5.26 -3.79 26.95
C TRP A 21 6.49 -3.02 27.40
N GLY A 22 6.42 -2.20 28.46
CA GLY A 22 7.58 -1.51 29.01
C GLY A 22 8.69 -2.48 29.46
N LEU A 23 8.30 -3.68 29.91
CA LEU A 23 9.22 -4.76 30.28
C LEU A 23 9.69 -5.59 29.07
N ILE A 24 8.81 -5.86 28.09
CA ILE A 24 9.14 -6.65 26.89
C ILE A 24 9.99 -5.85 25.88
N PHE A 25 9.64 -4.58 25.68
CA PHE A 25 10.13 -3.78 24.57
C PHE A 25 11.66 -3.64 24.52
N PRO A 26 12.40 -3.43 25.63
CA PRO A 26 13.86 -3.37 25.58
C PRO A 26 14.47 -4.63 24.96
N CYS A 27 14.04 -5.82 25.40
CA CYS A 27 14.53 -7.09 24.86
C CYS A 27 14.22 -7.24 23.37
N PHE A 28 12.98 -6.96 22.98
CA PHE A 28 12.58 -6.96 21.57
C PHE A 28 13.42 -5.98 20.73
N TRP A 29 13.66 -4.77 21.24
CA TRP A 29 14.44 -3.75 20.55
C TRP A 29 15.91 -4.12 20.41
N PHE A 30 16.53 -4.70 21.45
CA PHE A 30 17.92 -5.16 21.36
C PHE A 30 18.07 -6.31 20.35
N LEU A 31 17.12 -7.24 20.30
CA LEU A 31 17.09 -8.30 19.27
C LEU A 31 16.95 -7.71 17.86
N ASP A 32 16.02 -6.76 17.68
CA ASP A 32 15.82 -6.05 16.42
C ASP A 32 17.10 -5.30 15.98
N ARG A 33 17.79 -4.62 16.91
CA ARG A 33 19.09 -3.96 16.64
C ARG A 33 20.21 -4.96 16.34
N LEU A 34 20.25 -6.11 17.02
CA LEU A 34 21.22 -7.17 16.76
C LEU A 34 21.08 -7.67 15.31
N LEU A 35 19.85 -8.01 14.90
CA LEU A 35 19.55 -8.38 13.51
C LEU A 35 19.94 -7.27 12.53
N ALA A 36 19.59 -6.02 12.85
CA ALA A 36 19.88 -4.87 12.00
C ALA A 36 21.37 -4.61 11.80
N VAL A 37 22.21 -4.92 12.79
CA VAL A 37 23.67 -4.81 12.67
C VAL A 37 24.24 -5.96 11.84
N CYS A 38 23.70 -7.16 11.96
CA CYS A 38 24.16 -8.36 11.24
C CYS A 38 23.72 -8.40 9.77
N VAL A 39 22.56 -7.81 9.43
CA VAL A 39 21.97 -7.86 8.10
C VAL A 39 21.97 -6.47 7.48
N SER A 40 22.71 -6.29 6.38
CA SER A 40 22.76 -5.02 5.65
C SER A 40 21.99 -5.08 4.35
N THR A 41 21.26 -4.00 4.04
CA THR A 41 20.57 -3.81 2.75
C THR A 41 21.57 -3.54 1.61
N SER A 42 21.15 -3.68 0.35
CA SER A 42 21.97 -3.33 -0.80
C SER A 42 22.25 -1.83 -0.87
N LEU A 43 21.32 -0.96 -0.45
CA LEU A 43 21.59 0.47 -0.29
C LEU A 43 22.73 0.74 0.70
N GLU A 44 22.73 0.07 1.85
CA GLU A 44 23.81 0.19 2.84
C GLU A 44 25.12 -0.43 2.35
N ARG A 45 25.07 -1.46 1.48
CA ARG A 45 26.26 -1.98 0.79
C ARG A 45 26.83 -0.94 -0.17
N MET A 46 26.00 -0.28 -0.96
CA MET A 46 26.41 0.76 -1.90
C MET A 46 27.10 1.93 -1.19
N TRP A 47 26.48 2.51 -0.15
CA TRP A 47 27.08 3.61 0.62
C TRP A 47 28.37 3.22 1.33
N ARG A 48 28.57 1.93 1.66
CA ARG A 48 29.82 1.46 2.27
C ARG A 48 30.99 1.42 1.30
N ILE A 49 30.76 1.24 0.00
CA ILE A 49 31.83 1.30 -1.01
C ILE A 49 32.49 2.68 -1.00
N GLU A 50 31.73 3.71 -0.61
CA GLU A 50 32.20 5.08 -0.49
C GLU A 50 32.86 5.41 0.87
N GLN A 51 32.82 4.49 1.85
CA GLN A 51 33.34 4.69 3.22
C GLN A 51 34.65 3.91 3.47
N GLU A 52 35.39 4.31 4.50
CA GLU A 52 36.63 3.65 4.91
C GLU A 52 36.41 2.19 5.34
N CYS A 53 37.16 1.25 4.74
CA CYS A 53 36.92 -0.20 4.82
C CYS A 53 36.94 -0.82 6.23
N TYR A 54 37.54 -0.17 7.22
CA TYR A 54 37.77 -0.76 8.56
C TYR A 54 36.71 -0.41 9.61
N LEU A 55 35.91 0.64 9.40
CA LEU A 55 34.90 1.07 10.38
C LEU A 55 33.72 0.10 10.48
N HIS A 56 33.37 -0.56 9.37
CA HIS A 56 32.21 -1.44 9.32
C HIS A 56 32.41 -2.76 10.08
N PRO A 57 33.50 -3.53 9.88
CA PRO A 57 33.77 -4.72 10.69
C PRO A 57 33.81 -4.40 12.20
N LEU A 58 34.36 -3.25 12.57
CA LEU A 58 34.41 -2.76 13.94
C LEU A 58 33.00 -2.57 14.52
N LYS A 59 32.15 -1.85 13.78
CA LYS A 59 30.74 -1.61 14.14
C LYS A 59 29.94 -2.92 14.22
N LEU A 60 30.17 -3.85 13.30
CA LEU A 60 29.55 -5.16 13.30
C LEU A 60 29.91 -5.94 14.56
N VAL A 61 31.21 -6.08 14.88
CA VAL A 61 31.67 -6.87 16.03
C VAL A 61 31.22 -6.23 17.35
N PHE A 62 31.55 -4.96 17.58
CA PHE A 62 31.19 -4.31 18.85
C PHE A 62 29.69 -4.11 18.99
N GLY A 63 28.99 -3.77 17.90
CA GLY A 63 27.55 -3.64 17.89
C GLY A 63 26.85 -4.95 18.20
N SER A 64 27.27 -6.05 17.55
CA SER A 64 26.68 -7.38 17.80
C SER A 64 26.92 -7.84 19.24
N VAL A 65 28.15 -7.69 19.76
CA VAL A 65 28.47 -8.05 21.15
C VAL A 65 27.66 -7.22 22.14
N LEU A 66 27.59 -5.89 21.93
CA LEU A 66 26.83 -4.99 22.80
C LEU A 66 25.35 -5.35 22.82
N PHE A 67 24.69 -5.45 21.65
CA PHE A 67 23.27 -5.75 21.58
C PHE A 67 22.93 -7.16 22.06
N PHE A 68 23.82 -8.13 21.84
CA PHE A 68 23.65 -9.48 22.38
C PHE A 68 23.68 -9.49 23.92
N ILE A 69 24.64 -8.80 24.55
CA ILE A 69 24.69 -8.68 26.02
C ILE A 69 23.43 -8.00 26.56
N LEU A 70 23.01 -6.89 25.94
CA LEU A 70 21.79 -6.16 26.35
C LEU A 70 20.52 -7.00 26.18
N PHE A 71 20.45 -7.81 25.12
CA PHE A 71 19.38 -8.79 24.92
C PHE A 71 19.33 -9.78 26.08
N ILE A 72 20.45 -10.43 26.44
CA ILE A 72 20.50 -11.40 27.55
C ILE A 72 20.10 -10.76 28.89
N ILE A 73 20.58 -9.55 29.19
CA ILE A 73 20.26 -8.83 30.43
C ILE A 73 18.76 -8.50 30.52
N SER A 74 18.12 -8.17 29.39
CA SER A 74 16.71 -7.76 29.35
C SER A 74 15.71 -8.92 29.25
N THR A 75 16.16 -10.12 28.82
CA THR A 75 15.34 -11.34 28.74
C THR A 75 14.52 -11.66 30.01
N PRO A 76 15.07 -11.67 31.24
CA PRO A 76 14.28 -11.99 32.44
C PRO A 76 13.15 -10.97 32.69
N PHE A 77 13.38 -9.69 32.40
CA PHE A 77 12.34 -8.66 32.50
C PHE A 77 11.28 -8.85 31.42
N ALA A 78 11.69 -9.19 30.19
CA ALA A 78 10.77 -9.49 29.12
C ALA A 78 9.90 -10.71 29.42
N LEU A 79 10.44 -11.74 30.10
CA LEU A 79 9.65 -12.89 30.55
C LEU A 79 8.57 -12.47 31.56
N LEU A 80 8.91 -11.62 32.54
CA LEU A 80 7.93 -11.07 33.48
C LEU A 80 6.87 -10.23 32.76
N GLY A 81 7.30 -9.38 31.82
CA GLY A 81 6.41 -8.61 30.97
C GLY A 81 5.49 -9.49 30.14
N PHE A 82 5.98 -10.61 29.63
CA PHE A 82 5.22 -11.59 28.85
C PHE A 82 4.13 -12.26 29.68
N VAL A 83 4.45 -12.68 30.91
CA VAL A 83 3.46 -13.25 31.85
C VAL A 83 2.34 -12.25 32.16
N LEU A 84 2.66 -10.95 32.21
CA LEU A 84 1.68 -9.88 32.37
C LEU A 84 0.87 -9.61 31.09
N TRP A 85 1.55 -9.59 29.94
CA TRP A 85 1.01 -9.20 28.64
C TRP A 85 0.10 -10.25 28.02
N ALA A 86 0.45 -11.54 28.09
CA ALA A 86 -0.26 -12.59 27.36
C ALA A 86 -1.72 -12.76 27.82
N PRO A 87 -2.06 -12.79 29.13
CA PRO A 87 -3.44 -12.89 29.59
C PRO A 87 -4.32 -11.70 29.16
N LEU A 88 -3.73 -10.50 29.08
CA LEU A 88 -4.45 -9.30 28.62
C LEU A 88 -4.95 -9.42 27.19
N GLN A 89 -4.31 -10.25 26.35
CA GLN A 89 -4.72 -10.42 24.96
C GLN A 89 -6.10 -11.07 24.83
N ALA A 90 -6.56 -11.82 25.85
CA ALA A 90 -7.90 -12.44 25.87
C ALA A 90 -9.06 -11.43 25.89
N VAL A 91 -8.81 -10.21 26.36
CA VAL A 91 -9.81 -9.13 26.42
C VAL A 91 -9.51 -7.99 25.46
N ARG A 92 -8.49 -8.16 24.61
CA ARG A 92 -8.12 -7.17 23.60
C ARG A 92 -9.11 -7.21 22.45
N ARG A 93 -9.58 -6.06 22.02
CA ARG A 93 -10.36 -5.89 20.79
C ARG A 93 -9.47 -6.18 19.57
N PRO A 94 -10.03 -6.66 18.46
CA PRO A 94 -9.22 -7.06 17.31
C PRO A 94 -8.57 -5.90 16.56
N PHE A 95 -9.00 -4.65 16.73
CA PHE A 95 -8.44 -3.49 16.03
C PHE A 95 -8.63 -2.21 16.85
N SER A 96 -7.89 -1.17 16.49
CA SER A 96 -8.02 0.19 17.01
C SER A 96 -8.60 1.10 15.92
N TYR A 97 -9.56 1.96 16.29
CA TYR A 97 -10.19 2.91 15.39
C TYR A 97 -9.74 4.33 15.70
N HIS A 98 -9.00 4.98 14.80
CA HIS A 98 -8.65 6.38 14.92
C HIS A 98 -9.62 7.23 14.11
N HIS A 99 -10.32 8.12 14.79
CA HIS A 99 -11.23 9.08 14.21
C HIS A 99 -10.74 10.50 14.42
N GLN A 100 -10.69 11.28 13.34
CA GLN A 100 -10.33 12.69 13.38
C GLN A 100 -11.19 13.45 12.36
N VAL A 101 -11.56 14.69 12.69
CA VAL A 101 -12.18 15.59 11.71
C VAL A 101 -11.18 15.85 10.58
N GLN A 102 -11.61 15.62 9.33
CA GLN A 102 -10.80 15.89 8.15
C GLN A 102 -10.42 17.37 8.13
N SER A 103 -9.12 17.65 8.07
CA SER A 103 -8.57 19.01 8.00
C SER A 103 -7.87 19.29 6.68
N VAL A 104 -7.61 18.26 5.89
CA VAL A 104 -7.05 18.36 4.54
C VAL A 104 -8.19 18.21 3.55
N HIS A 105 -8.51 19.29 2.83
CA HIS A 105 -9.51 19.25 1.79
C HIS A 105 -8.96 18.56 0.54
N ALA A 106 -9.67 17.54 0.07
CA ALA A 106 -9.55 17.03 -1.27
C ALA A 106 -10.72 17.55 -2.12
N GLU A 107 -10.51 17.65 -3.43
CA GLU A 107 -11.56 18.05 -4.37
C GLU A 107 -12.71 17.04 -4.31
N ASP A 108 -13.94 17.53 -4.10
CA ASP A 108 -15.14 16.70 -4.14
C ASP A 108 -15.51 16.40 -5.60
N ARG A 109 -15.02 15.25 -6.07
CA ARG A 109 -15.19 14.79 -7.46
C ARG A 109 -16.64 14.39 -7.75
N ASN A 110 -17.40 14.10 -6.71
CA ASN A 110 -18.80 13.72 -6.82
C ASN A 110 -19.72 14.94 -6.65
N ALA A 111 -19.22 16.18 -6.55
CA ALA A 111 -20.04 17.38 -6.36
C ALA A 111 -21.14 17.60 -7.43
N ARG A 112 -21.00 17.02 -8.63
CA ARG A 112 -22.01 17.08 -9.71
C ARG A 112 -22.76 15.77 -9.94
N TRP A 113 -22.76 14.86 -8.95
CA TRP A 113 -23.39 13.56 -9.07
C TRP A 113 -24.89 13.66 -9.37
N GLU A 114 -25.59 14.70 -8.90
CA GLU A 114 -27.02 14.92 -9.18
C GLU A 114 -27.29 15.13 -10.69
N GLU A 115 -26.37 15.77 -11.40
CA GLU A 115 -26.46 16.02 -12.84
C GLU A 115 -26.11 14.77 -13.66
N THR A 116 -25.09 14.03 -13.23
CA THR A 116 -24.55 12.87 -13.97
C THR A 116 -25.20 11.56 -13.58
N ARG A 117 -25.89 11.50 -12.43
CA ARG A 117 -26.38 10.28 -11.74
C ARG A 117 -25.31 9.21 -11.58
N LYS A 118 -24.05 9.65 -11.49
CA LYS A 118 -22.86 8.81 -11.53
C LYS A 118 -21.91 9.24 -10.42
N VAL A 119 -21.59 8.31 -9.54
CA VAL A 119 -20.69 8.50 -8.39
C VAL A 119 -19.43 7.67 -8.63
N SER A 120 -18.26 8.24 -8.43
CA SER A 120 -17.00 7.50 -8.58
C SER A 120 -16.28 7.36 -7.24
N PHE A 121 -15.77 6.16 -6.98
CA PHE A 121 -15.01 5.78 -5.80
C PHE A 121 -13.64 5.27 -6.21
N GLY A 122 -12.57 5.81 -5.60
CA GLY A 122 -11.22 5.27 -5.82
C GLY A 122 -10.75 4.40 -4.66
N PHE A 123 -10.16 3.27 -5.02
CA PHE A 123 -9.57 2.32 -4.07
C PHE A 123 -8.09 2.16 -4.38
N LEU A 124 -7.32 1.94 -3.33
CA LEU A 124 -5.89 1.64 -3.40
C LEU A 124 -5.58 0.48 -2.46
N THR A 125 -4.81 -0.49 -2.95
CA THR A 125 -4.20 -1.53 -2.11
C THR A 125 -2.68 -1.53 -2.29
N GLY A 126 -1.94 -1.85 -1.22
CA GLY A 126 -0.49 -1.99 -1.31
C GLY A 126 0.15 -2.60 -0.07
N ASN A 127 1.01 -3.59 -0.28
CA ASN A 127 1.91 -4.11 0.74
C ASN A 127 3.07 -3.11 0.96
N LEU A 128 3.28 -2.69 2.22
CA LEU A 128 4.29 -1.69 2.58
C LEU A 128 5.56 -2.27 3.23
N CYS A 129 5.57 -3.57 3.53
CA CYS A 129 6.70 -4.26 4.14
C CYS A 129 7.23 -3.51 5.39
N LEU A 130 6.32 -3.06 6.26
CA LEU A 130 6.63 -2.31 7.49
C LEU A 130 6.84 -3.26 8.68
N LEU A 131 7.77 -4.19 8.51
CA LEU A 131 8.24 -5.10 9.56
C LEU A 131 9.13 -4.37 10.59
N PRO A 132 9.36 -4.96 11.77
CA PRO A 132 10.48 -4.55 12.62
C PRO A 132 11.76 -4.45 11.79
N ASP A 133 12.52 -3.39 12.01
CA ASP A 133 13.62 -2.97 11.13
C ASP A 133 14.69 -4.05 10.91
N GLY A 134 14.99 -4.86 11.92
CA GLY A 134 15.89 -6.01 11.81
C GLY A 134 15.38 -7.09 10.85
N VAL A 135 14.06 -7.33 10.86
CA VAL A 135 13.39 -8.31 9.99
C VAL A 135 13.18 -7.74 8.58
N ALA A 136 12.83 -6.46 8.46
CA ALA A 136 12.65 -5.79 7.17
C ALA A 136 13.88 -5.89 6.26
N ARG A 137 15.08 -5.98 6.85
CA ARG A 137 16.36 -6.06 6.13
C ARG A 137 16.53 -7.35 5.32
N PHE A 138 15.81 -8.42 5.67
CA PHE A 138 15.77 -9.64 4.86
C PHE A 138 15.06 -9.40 3.51
N ASN A 139 14.07 -8.51 3.49
CA ASN A 139 13.42 -8.02 2.26
C ASN A 139 14.14 -6.81 1.66
N ASN A 140 15.43 -6.64 1.99
CA ASN A 140 16.26 -5.53 1.56
C ASN A 140 15.74 -4.14 1.96
N LEU A 141 14.92 -4.04 3.01
CA LEU A 141 14.30 -2.79 3.46
C LEU A 141 14.77 -2.39 4.86
N GLY A 142 14.84 -1.08 5.13
CA GLY A 142 15.29 -0.57 6.42
C GLY A 142 14.57 0.72 6.81
N TYR A 143 14.87 1.23 8.00
CA TYR A 143 14.32 2.46 8.56
C TYR A 143 12.79 2.51 8.58
N THR A 144 12.14 1.43 9.04
CA THR A 144 10.68 1.22 8.97
C THR A 144 9.84 2.43 9.37
N GLN A 145 10.14 3.07 10.51
CA GLN A 145 9.38 4.25 10.96
C GLN A 145 9.55 5.48 10.05
N LYS A 146 10.75 5.68 9.47
CA LYS A 146 11.00 6.76 8.51
C LYS A 146 10.27 6.48 7.20
N ARG A 147 10.35 5.25 6.70
CA ARG A 147 9.60 4.80 5.50
C ARG A 147 8.11 5.03 5.67
N ALA A 148 7.52 4.60 6.79
CA ALA A 148 6.09 4.80 7.06
C ALA A 148 5.68 6.28 7.05
N SER A 149 6.50 7.16 7.63
CA SER A 149 6.23 8.61 7.57
C SER A 149 6.33 9.17 6.16
N PHE A 150 7.27 8.69 5.33
CA PHE A 150 7.40 9.13 3.94
C PHE A 150 6.24 8.60 3.09
N ILE A 151 5.94 7.29 3.18
CA ILE A 151 4.81 6.66 2.49
C ILE A 151 3.51 7.41 2.77
N GLY A 152 3.20 7.68 4.05
CA GLY A 152 2.00 8.43 4.41
C GLY A 152 1.94 9.82 3.79
N LYS A 153 3.07 10.55 3.75
CA LYS A 153 3.17 11.85 3.08
C LYS A 153 3.00 11.75 1.57
N SER A 154 3.60 10.73 0.93
CA SER A 154 3.48 10.50 -0.51
C SER A 154 2.04 10.23 -0.92
N ILE A 155 1.31 9.41 -0.16
CA ILE A 155 -0.13 9.16 -0.36
C ILE A 155 -0.90 10.47 -0.27
N VAL A 156 -0.74 11.23 0.82
CA VAL A 156 -1.44 12.52 0.98
C VAL A 156 -1.11 13.45 -0.18
N GLN A 157 0.17 13.63 -0.52
CA GLN A 157 0.61 14.51 -1.60
C GLN A 157 0.01 14.13 -2.96
N GLY A 158 0.02 12.84 -3.31
CA GLY A 158 -0.55 12.37 -4.57
C GLY A 158 -2.06 12.55 -4.61
N VAL A 159 -2.74 12.29 -3.50
CA VAL A 159 -4.20 12.37 -3.41
C VAL A 159 -4.71 13.82 -3.38
N THR A 160 -3.98 14.75 -2.78
CA THR A 160 -4.39 16.17 -2.67
C THR A 160 -3.95 17.03 -3.85
N ARG A 161 -3.32 16.45 -4.87
CA ARG A 161 -2.83 17.22 -6.02
C ARG A 161 -4.02 17.76 -6.85
N PRO A 162 -3.90 18.97 -7.44
CA PRO A 162 -4.90 19.47 -8.37
C PRO A 162 -4.95 18.58 -9.62
N HIS A 163 -6.15 18.21 -10.05
CA HIS A 163 -6.35 17.28 -11.16
C HIS A 163 -6.17 17.98 -12.51
N ILE A 164 -4.93 18.03 -13.03
CA ILE A 164 -4.66 18.60 -14.34
C ILE A 164 -4.98 17.55 -15.42
N ARG A 165 -6.20 17.57 -15.96
CA ARG A 165 -6.56 16.81 -17.16
C ARG A 165 -6.26 17.65 -18.40
N ILE A 166 -5.20 17.29 -19.12
CA ILE A 166 -4.93 17.84 -20.45
C ILE A 166 -5.80 17.06 -21.44
N PHE A 167 -6.84 17.70 -21.97
CA PHE A 167 -7.59 17.15 -23.09
C PHE A 167 -6.70 17.22 -24.33
N VAL A 168 -6.26 16.06 -24.82
CA VAL A 168 -5.55 15.95 -26.08
C VAL A 168 -6.59 15.62 -27.15
N ASP A 169 -7.09 16.65 -27.83
CA ASP A 169 -7.85 16.45 -29.06
C ASP A 169 -6.90 15.84 -30.10
N SER A 170 -7.05 14.54 -30.34
CA SER A 170 -6.40 13.89 -31.46
C SER A 170 -7.05 14.41 -32.74
N PRO A 171 -6.32 15.03 -33.69
CA PRO A 171 -6.93 15.46 -34.94
C PRO A 171 -7.19 14.24 -35.82
N SER A 172 -8.34 13.59 -35.67
CA SER A 172 -8.89 12.70 -36.68
C SER A 172 -9.89 13.47 -37.55
N SER A 173 -9.43 13.88 -38.72
CA SER A 173 -10.18 14.11 -39.97
C SER A 173 -11.60 14.72 -39.93
N CYS A 174 -11.69 15.95 -40.45
CA CYS A 174 -12.86 16.62 -41.06
C CYS A 174 -14.07 16.99 -40.18
N GLY A 175 -14.30 18.31 -40.04
CA GLY A 175 -15.64 18.90 -40.06
C GLY A 175 -16.02 19.81 -38.89
N THR A 176 -15.98 21.12 -39.13
CA THR A 176 -16.71 22.21 -38.44
C THR A 176 -16.56 22.36 -36.91
N VAL A 177 -15.69 23.30 -36.53
CA VAL A 177 -15.48 23.80 -35.17
C VAL A 177 -16.64 24.72 -34.76
N THR A 178 -17.34 24.39 -33.69
CA THR A 178 -18.08 25.35 -32.86
C THR A 178 -17.19 25.76 -31.68
N PRO A 179 -17.06 27.06 -31.33
CA PRO A 179 -16.26 27.47 -30.20
C PRO A 179 -17.03 27.21 -28.91
N SER A 180 -16.39 26.58 -27.92
CA SER A 180 -16.89 26.56 -26.54
C SER A 180 -15.80 27.08 -25.60
N SER A 181 -16.26 27.97 -24.73
CA SER A 181 -15.53 28.92 -23.90
C SER A 181 -14.67 28.24 -22.83
N SER A 182 -13.40 28.65 -22.72
CA SER A 182 -12.52 28.27 -21.61
C SER A 182 -12.67 29.25 -20.44
N LEU A 183 -13.12 28.73 -19.29
CA LEU A 183 -13.00 29.41 -17.99
C LEU A 183 -11.81 28.78 -17.25
N ILE A 184 -10.63 29.35 -17.44
CA ILE A 184 -9.48 29.14 -16.55
C ILE A 184 -9.50 30.30 -15.56
N PRO A 185 -9.63 30.07 -14.24
CA PRO A 185 -9.30 31.08 -13.25
C PRO A 185 -7.79 31.33 -13.28
N GLN A 186 -7.37 32.54 -13.63
CA GLN A 186 -5.97 32.96 -13.49
C GLN A 186 -5.60 33.06 -12.00
N PRO A 187 -4.51 32.43 -11.53
CA PRO A 187 -3.94 32.77 -10.24
C PRO A 187 -3.11 34.05 -10.36
N THR A 188 -3.29 34.97 -9.42
CA THR A 188 -2.48 36.17 -9.22
C THR A 188 -1.02 35.82 -8.87
N PRO A 189 -0.03 36.63 -9.26
CA PRO A 189 1.37 36.28 -9.10
C PRO A 189 1.84 36.56 -7.67
N SER A 190 2.25 35.52 -6.94
CA SER A 190 3.08 35.67 -5.75
C SER A 190 4.23 34.66 -5.77
N SER A 191 5.42 35.21 -5.99
CA SER A 191 6.76 34.70 -5.73
C SER A 191 6.86 33.37 -4.98
N TYR A 192 7.38 32.34 -5.65
CA TYR A 192 8.04 31.22 -4.99
C TYR A 192 9.35 30.93 -5.73
N GLY A 193 10.46 31.24 -5.05
CA GLY A 193 11.80 30.95 -5.53
C GLY A 193 12.09 29.45 -5.45
N SER A 194 12.79 28.94 -6.46
CA SER A 194 13.41 27.62 -6.44
C SER A 194 14.50 27.60 -5.37
N VAL A 195 14.41 26.65 -4.44
CA VAL A 195 15.50 26.33 -3.52
C VAL A 195 16.16 25.05 -4.03
N ASP A 196 17.26 25.21 -4.75
CA ASP A 196 18.26 24.16 -4.90
C ASP A 196 18.94 23.98 -3.54
N PHE A 197 18.96 22.76 -3.00
CA PHE A 197 19.74 22.43 -1.81
C PHE A 197 20.84 21.43 -2.17
N SER A 198 22.04 21.97 -2.34
CA SER A 198 23.31 21.30 -2.04
C SER A 198 23.46 21.18 -0.52
N ILE A 199 23.80 19.98 -0.06
CA ILE A 199 24.13 19.70 1.34
C ILE A 199 25.61 20.02 1.54
N THR A 200 25.90 21.05 2.34
CA THR A 200 27.23 21.22 2.93
C THR A 200 27.06 21.59 4.40
N ASP A 201 27.56 20.73 5.27
CA ASP A 201 27.81 20.98 6.69
C ASP A 201 28.64 22.25 6.87
N GLN A 202 28.29 23.10 7.85
CA GLN A 202 29.33 23.78 8.60
C GLN A 202 28.91 24.24 10.00
N LYS A 203 29.87 24.00 10.90
CA LYS A 203 29.97 24.41 12.29
C LYS A 203 30.10 25.92 12.42
N ASP A 204 29.64 26.38 13.58
CA ASP A 204 29.66 27.74 14.12
C ASP A 204 31.08 28.32 14.32
N GLY A 205 31.24 29.64 14.18
CA GLY A 205 32.45 30.38 14.61
C GLY A 205 32.87 31.65 13.81
N THR A 206 32.35 32.81 14.22
CA THR A 206 33.03 34.10 14.51
C THR A 206 33.84 34.91 13.46
N GLU A 207 33.31 36.12 13.17
CA GLU A 207 33.88 37.48 12.91
C GLU A 207 35.10 37.77 11.98
N ALA A 208 34.89 38.78 11.11
CA ALA A 208 35.67 40.04 10.93
C ALA A 208 36.10 40.42 9.49
N ASP A 209 35.55 41.56 9.03
CA ASP A 209 36.13 42.73 8.35
C ASP A 209 36.82 42.73 6.94
N GLU A 210 36.33 43.72 6.16
CA GLU A 210 36.99 44.69 5.26
C GLU A 210 37.45 44.37 3.81
N ALA A 211 36.70 44.99 2.88
CA ALA A 211 37.11 46.01 1.88
C ALA A 211 37.90 45.69 0.58
N ASN A 212 37.41 46.35 -0.50
CA ASN A 212 38.05 46.80 -1.76
C ASN A 212 37.90 45.93 -3.04
N GLY A 213 37.16 46.46 -4.03
CA GLY A 213 37.18 46.04 -5.46
C GLY A 213 38.32 46.72 -6.25
N PRO A 214 38.21 46.99 -7.58
CA PRO A 214 37.35 46.44 -8.64
C PRO A 214 38.15 46.02 -9.91
N ASN A 215 37.58 45.20 -10.82
CA ASN A 215 37.48 45.56 -12.26
C ASN A 215 36.80 44.47 -13.13
N GLN A 216 36.09 44.99 -14.12
CA GLN A 216 35.28 44.32 -15.14
C GLN A 216 36.12 43.60 -16.21
N GLN A 217 35.60 42.48 -16.73
CA GLN A 217 35.67 42.15 -18.16
C GLN A 217 34.44 41.30 -18.56
N GLN A 218 33.87 41.63 -19.71
CA GLN A 218 32.51 41.31 -20.14
C GLN A 218 32.53 40.32 -21.34
N LEU A 219 31.53 39.42 -21.35
CA LEU A 219 30.96 38.62 -22.46
C LEU A 219 31.76 37.43 -23.06
N PRO A 220 31.11 36.42 -23.69
CA PRO A 220 29.67 36.29 -23.96
C PRO A 220 29.00 34.97 -23.52
N LYS A 221 27.68 35.08 -23.25
CA LYS A 221 26.72 33.96 -23.20
C LYS A 221 26.59 33.31 -24.58
N PRO A 222 26.73 31.98 -24.72
CA PRO A 222 26.16 31.26 -25.84
C PRO A 222 24.71 30.91 -25.52
N ASN A 223 23.81 31.55 -26.24
CA ASN A 223 22.43 31.16 -26.41
C ASN A 223 22.40 29.89 -27.27
N CYS A 224 21.92 28.77 -26.75
CA CYS A 224 21.59 27.58 -27.55
C CYS A 224 20.19 27.08 -27.17
N ASN A 225 19.18 27.79 -27.67
CA ASN A 225 17.92 27.15 -28.07
C ASN A 225 18.13 26.55 -29.46
N GLN A 226 18.38 25.25 -29.53
CA GLN A 226 18.11 24.45 -30.72
C GLN A 226 17.43 23.16 -30.31
N ASN A 227 16.11 23.18 -30.49
CA ASN A 227 15.24 22.02 -30.57
C ASN A 227 15.53 21.30 -31.90
N SER A 228 15.93 20.02 -31.85
CA SER A 228 15.44 18.98 -32.77
C SER A 228 16.00 17.62 -32.35
N ASN A 229 15.14 16.75 -31.83
CA ASN A 229 14.79 15.49 -32.49
C ASN A 229 13.89 14.63 -31.59
N GLN A 230 12.61 14.66 -31.94
CA GLN A 230 11.70 13.51 -32.06
C GLN A 230 12.09 12.23 -31.28
N HIS A 231 11.78 12.19 -29.99
CA HIS A 231 11.29 10.96 -29.39
C HIS A 231 9.78 11.08 -29.28
N LYS A 232 9.07 10.35 -30.15
CA LYS A 232 7.64 10.09 -29.98
C LYS A 232 7.48 9.38 -28.64
N HIS A 233 7.04 10.09 -27.61
CA HIS A 233 6.55 9.46 -26.40
C HIS A 233 5.37 8.58 -26.81
N PRO A 234 5.39 7.26 -26.54
CA PRO A 234 4.18 6.46 -26.65
C PRO A 234 3.13 7.03 -25.67
N PRO A 235 1.83 6.90 -25.96
CA PRO A 235 0.80 7.42 -25.08
C PRO A 235 0.96 6.77 -23.69
N ARG A 236 1.11 7.59 -22.65
CA ARG A 236 1.24 7.22 -21.22
C ARG A 236 0.02 6.49 -20.64
N SER A 237 -0.94 6.14 -21.49
CA SER A 237 -2.19 5.48 -21.15
C SER A 237 -2.51 4.47 -22.24
N LEU A 238 -2.60 3.20 -21.88
CA LEU A 238 -3.17 2.17 -22.75
C LEU A 238 -4.67 2.12 -22.48
N ARG A 239 -5.47 2.06 -23.54
CA ARG A 239 -6.90 1.75 -23.47
C ARG A 239 -7.08 0.32 -23.94
N ASP A 240 -7.63 -0.53 -23.09
CA ASP A 240 -8.13 -1.85 -23.47
C ASP A 240 -9.65 -1.87 -23.24
N GLY A 241 -10.41 -1.72 -24.33
CA GLY A 241 -11.84 -1.41 -24.25
C GLY A 241 -12.11 -0.05 -23.59
N ASP A 242 -13.04 -0.04 -22.62
CA ASP A 242 -13.49 1.17 -21.90
C ASP A 242 -12.63 1.52 -20.67
N VAL A 243 -11.69 0.65 -20.25
CA VAL A 243 -10.88 0.86 -19.04
C VAL A 243 -9.59 1.61 -19.36
N LEU A 244 -9.34 2.71 -18.64
CA LEU A 244 -8.08 3.46 -18.73
C LEU A 244 -7.01 2.78 -17.85
N ILE A 245 -5.87 2.42 -18.44
CA ILE A 245 -4.75 1.83 -17.70
C ILE A 245 -3.60 2.83 -17.62
N GLU A 246 -3.12 3.09 -16.41
CA GLU A 246 -2.03 4.05 -16.14
C GLU A 246 -0.94 3.42 -15.26
N VAL A 247 0.33 3.59 -15.64
CA VAL A 247 1.46 3.45 -14.71
C VAL A 247 1.82 4.86 -14.26
N SER A 248 1.64 5.18 -12.99
CA SER A 248 1.73 6.56 -12.49
C SER A 248 2.83 6.70 -11.43
N SER A 249 3.68 7.72 -11.59
CA SER A 249 4.72 8.05 -10.60
C SER A 249 4.20 8.74 -9.35
N LEU A 250 2.89 8.91 -9.25
CA LEU A 250 2.21 9.59 -8.17
C LEU A 250 0.87 8.89 -7.88
N PHE A 251 0.42 8.86 -6.61
CA PHE A 251 -0.89 8.32 -6.26
C PHE A 251 -2.03 9.06 -6.99
N PRO A 252 -3.11 8.36 -7.41
CA PRO A 252 -4.27 8.99 -8.00
C PRO A 252 -4.94 9.97 -7.02
N SER A 253 -5.35 11.14 -7.52
CA SER A 253 -6.15 12.12 -6.76
C SER A 253 -7.51 11.57 -6.31
N SER A 254 -7.95 10.49 -6.94
CA SER A 254 -9.25 9.87 -6.75
C SER A 254 -9.35 8.89 -5.59
N VAL A 255 -8.27 8.61 -4.84
CA VAL A 255 -8.28 7.54 -3.84
C VAL A 255 -9.06 7.96 -2.59
N ASP A 256 -10.21 7.33 -2.37
CA ASP A 256 -11.08 7.54 -1.22
C ASP A 256 -10.87 6.51 -0.12
N ILE A 257 -10.49 5.28 -0.49
CA ILE A 257 -10.18 4.19 0.44
C ILE A 257 -8.81 3.59 0.14
N VAL A 258 -8.02 3.39 1.20
CA VAL A 258 -6.66 2.85 1.18
C VAL A 258 -6.59 1.61 2.08
N CYS A 259 -6.18 0.48 1.50
CA CYS A 259 -6.03 -0.81 2.16
C CYS A 259 -4.56 -1.25 2.11
N LEU A 260 -3.86 -1.24 3.24
CA LEU A 260 -2.41 -1.48 3.29
C LEU A 260 -2.10 -2.76 4.05
N GLN A 261 -1.22 -3.58 3.48
CA GLN A 261 -0.76 -4.83 4.08
C GLN A 261 0.64 -4.66 4.68
N GLU A 262 1.01 -5.60 5.55
CA GLU A 262 2.34 -5.69 6.15
C GLU A 262 2.73 -4.51 7.05
N VAL A 263 1.74 -3.84 7.64
CA VAL A 263 1.90 -2.77 8.64
C VAL A 263 2.08 -3.36 10.05
N PHE A 264 3.15 -4.14 10.25
CA PHE A 264 3.37 -4.88 11.49
C PHE A 264 3.97 -4.04 12.64
N ASP A 265 4.93 -3.14 12.36
CA ASP A 265 5.53 -2.30 13.41
C ASP A 265 4.51 -1.25 13.91
N LYS A 266 4.14 -1.34 15.19
CA LYS A 266 3.12 -0.47 15.79
C LYS A 266 3.47 1.02 15.75
N ARG A 267 4.76 1.38 15.81
CA ARG A 267 5.21 2.78 15.77
C ARG A 267 5.11 3.32 14.34
N ALA A 268 5.45 2.50 13.35
CA ALA A 268 5.26 2.78 11.95
C ALA A 268 3.76 2.94 11.61
N ALA A 269 2.91 2.03 12.11
CA ALA A 269 1.45 2.12 11.98
C ALA A 269 0.90 3.45 12.54
N LEU A 270 1.38 3.88 13.71
CA LEU A 270 0.98 5.16 14.30
C LEU A 270 1.43 6.36 13.45
N LYS A 271 2.66 6.34 12.92
CA LYS A 271 3.15 7.39 12.01
C LYS A 271 2.32 7.48 10.74
N LEU A 272 1.90 6.33 10.21
CA LEU A 272 1.05 6.24 9.04
C LEU A 272 -0.37 6.77 9.34
N ALA A 273 -0.97 6.35 10.47
CA ALA A 273 -2.25 6.87 10.92
C ALA A 273 -2.23 8.40 11.13
N GLN A 274 -1.15 8.94 11.72
CA GLN A 274 -0.97 10.38 11.90
C GLN A 274 -0.84 11.15 10.58
N ALA A 275 -0.20 10.54 9.57
CA ALA A 275 -0.06 11.16 8.26
C ALA A 275 -1.38 11.12 7.46
N LEU A 276 -2.10 10.00 7.51
CA LEU A 276 -3.33 9.78 6.72
C LEU A 276 -4.60 10.33 7.39
N GLY A 277 -4.63 10.39 8.72
CA GLY A 277 -5.77 10.83 9.53
C GLY A 277 -6.37 12.17 9.11
N PRO A 278 -5.56 13.23 8.89
CA PRO A 278 -6.07 14.54 8.45
C PRO A 278 -6.82 14.55 7.11
N LEU A 279 -6.53 13.59 6.21
CA LEU A 279 -7.13 13.47 4.88
C LEU A 279 -8.32 12.50 4.86
N TYR A 280 -8.17 11.34 5.50
CA TYR A 280 -9.19 10.28 5.46
C TYR A 280 -10.18 10.42 6.63
N GLY A 281 -9.74 10.82 7.81
CA GLY A 281 -10.59 10.99 8.99
C GLY A 281 -10.99 9.68 9.69
N HIS A 282 -11.06 8.55 8.96
CA HIS A 282 -11.38 7.23 9.52
C HIS A 282 -10.25 6.24 9.23
N VAL A 283 -9.59 5.76 10.29
CA VAL A 283 -8.46 4.81 10.17
C VAL A 283 -8.66 3.61 11.10
N LEU A 284 -8.56 2.39 10.56
CA LEU A 284 -8.48 1.14 11.31
C LEU A 284 -7.04 0.61 11.24
N TYR A 285 -6.44 0.35 12.40
CA TYR A 285 -5.06 -0.13 12.49
C TYR A 285 -4.87 -1.04 13.70
N ASP A 286 -3.67 -1.63 13.84
CA ASP A 286 -3.37 -2.65 14.85
C ASP A 286 -4.37 -3.82 14.79
N VAL A 287 -4.78 -4.18 13.58
CA VAL A 287 -5.76 -5.23 13.31
C VAL A 287 -5.11 -6.58 13.56
N GLY A 288 -5.74 -7.47 14.33
CA GLY A 288 -5.20 -8.79 14.61
C GLY A 288 -5.53 -9.31 16.00
N VAL A 289 -5.21 -10.58 16.21
CA VAL A 289 -5.20 -11.24 17.53
C VAL A 289 -3.76 -11.48 17.97
N TYR A 290 -3.56 -11.61 19.28
CA TYR A 290 -2.26 -11.85 19.88
C TYR A 290 -2.32 -12.98 20.90
N ALA A 291 -1.15 -13.56 21.19
CA ALA A 291 -0.99 -14.74 22.01
C ALA A 291 -1.82 -15.92 21.47
N CYS A 292 -2.23 -16.85 22.33
CA CYS A 292 -3.12 -17.94 21.95
C CYS A 292 -4.57 -17.47 22.07
N GLN A 293 -5.30 -17.41 20.95
CA GLN A 293 -6.74 -17.13 20.94
C GLN A 293 -7.53 -18.29 20.33
N PRO A 294 -8.66 -18.70 20.91
CA PRO A 294 -9.17 -18.30 22.23
C PRO A 294 -8.28 -18.81 23.37
N ALA A 295 -8.16 -18.02 24.44
CA ALA A 295 -7.28 -18.32 25.57
C ALA A 295 -7.58 -19.69 26.19
N GLY A 296 -6.55 -20.48 26.47
CA GLY A 296 -6.70 -21.82 27.05
C GLY A 296 -6.98 -22.94 26.05
N THR A 297 -6.95 -22.67 24.75
CA THR A 297 -6.96 -23.70 23.70
C THR A 297 -5.56 -23.95 23.14
N CYS A 298 -5.33 -25.13 22.54
CA CYS A 298 -4.09 -25.46 21.81
C CYS A 298 -4.00 -24.71 20.46
N SER A 299 -4.34 -23.43 20.41
CA SER A 299 -4.24 -22.61 19.21
C SER A 299 -2.81 -22.10 18.99
N SER A 300 -2.49 -21.76 17.74
CA SER A 300 -1.19 -21.21 17.34
C SER A 300 -0.96 -19.84 17.99
N PHE A 301 0.19 -19.68 18.64
CA PHE A 301 0.59 -18.43 19.30
C PHE A 301 0.88 -17.33 18.26
N LYS A 302 0.21 -16.18 18.38
CA LYS A 302 0.42 -15.01 17.50
C LYS A 302 1.24 -13.92 18.22
N PHE A 303 2.40 -13.60 17.67
CA PHE A 303 3.27 -12.53 18.17
C PHE A 303 3.04 -11.21 17.43
N PHE A 304 2.86 -11.27 16.11
CA PHE A 304 2.58 -10.13 15.26
C PHE A 304 1.08 -10.02 15.00
N ASN A 305 0.61 -8.78 14.80
CA ASN A 305 -0.75 -8.53 14.33
C ASN A 305 -0.92 -9.02 12.88
N SER A 306 -2.03 -8.69 12.23
CA SER A 306 -2.29 -9.09 10.85
C SER A 306 -1.47 -8.28 9.83
N GLY A 307 -0.97 -7.11 10.23
CA GLY A 307 -0.38 -6.13 9.34
C GLY A 307 -1.41 -5.41 8.46
N LEU A 308 -2.72 -5.62 8.66
CA LEU A 308 -3.77 -4.92 7.92
C LEU A 308 -3.99 -3.51 8.50
N PHE A 309 -4.17 -2.55 7.59
CA PHE A 309 -4.44 -1.15 7.89
C PHE A 309 -5.41 -0.61 6.84
N LEU A 310 -6.46 0.08 7.27
CA LEU A 310 -7.44 0.71 6.39
C LEU A 310 -7.60 2.19 6.73
N ALA A 311 -7.57 3.05 5.71
CA ALA A 311 -7.96 4.46 5.82
C ALA A 311 -9.07 4.76 4.81
N SER A 312 -10.13 5.44 5.25
CA SER A 312 -11.31 5.73 4.44
C SER A 312 -11.76 7.17 4.66
N ARG A 313 -12.15 7.86 3.58
CA ARG A 313 -12.83 9.17 3.65
C ARG A 313 -14.26 9.07 4.17
N TYR A 314 -14.83 7.87 4.09
CA TYR A 314 -16.20 7.58 4.49
C TYR A 314 -16.24 6.98 5.89
N PRO A 315 -17.23 7.34 6.73
CA PRO A 315 -17.39 6.79 8.07
C PRO A 315 -17.49 5.27 8.07
N VAL A 316 -16.71 4.62 8.93
CA VAL A 316 -16.86 3.19 9.19
C VAL A 316 -18.11 2.97 10.03
N MET A 317 -19.00 2.07 9.58
CA MET A 317 -20.21 1.68 10.31
C MET A 317 -20.01 0.40 11.09
N GLU A 318 -19.45 -0.62 10.44
CA GLU A 318 -19.14 -1.90 11.06
C GLU A 318 -17.76 -2.37 10.60
N ALA A 319 -17.05 -3.08 11.47
CA ALA A 319 -15.82 -3.78 11.13
C ALA A 319 -15.74 -5.10 11.88
N GLN A 320 -15.17 -6.10 11.22
CA GLN A 320 -14.96 -7.45 11.75
C GLN A 320 -13.66 -8.02 11.20
N TYR A 321 -12.89 -8.66 12.06
CA TYR A 321 -11.65 -9.30 11.69
C TYR A 321 -11.67 -10.79 12.04
N HIS A 322 -11.20 -11.61 11.11
CA HIS A 322 -11.03 -13.05 11.25
C HIS A 322 -9.58 -13.44 10.99
N CYS A 323 -8.97 -14.16 11.94
CA CYS A 323 -7.64 -14.75 11.77
C CYS A 323 -7.75 -16.11 11.10
N PHE A 324 -6.88 -16.39 10.14
CA PHE A 324 -6.77 -17.74 9.60
C PHE A 324 -6.20 -18.72 10.64
N PRO A 325 -6.81 -19.90 10.78
CA PRO A 325 -6.32 -20.93 11.71
C PRO A 325 -5.12 -21.70 11.13
N ASN A 326 -4.99 -21.74 9.80
CA ASN A 326 -3.96 -22.46 9.06
C ASN A 326 -2.82 -21.50 8.66
N SER A 327 -1.59 -21.86 9.04
CA SER A 327 -0.36 -21.13 8.71
C SER A 327 0.85 -22.05 8.91
N ARG A 328 1.95 -21.80 8.21
CA ARG A 328 3.19 -22.59 8.33
C ARG A 328 4.40 -21.71 8.60
N GLY A 329 5.45 -22.30 9.16
CA GLY A 329 6.74 -21.66 9.37
C GLY A 329 6.66 -20.42 10.26
N GLU A 330 7.51 -19.45 9.96
CA GLU A 330 7.57 -18.13 10.63
C GLU A 330 6.28 -17.32 10.51
N ASP A 331 5.56 -17.50 9.41
CA ASP A 331 4.28 -16.83 9.16
C ASP A 331 3.18 -17.22 10.14
N ALA A 332 3.34 -18.36 10.83
CA ALA A 332 2.45 -18.74 11.91
C ALA A 332 2.50 -17.77 13.09
N LEU A 333 3.55 -16.96 13.24
CA LEU A 333 3.65 -15.93 14.29
C LEU A 333 2.81 -14.69 13.98
N ALA A 334 2.40 -14.48 12.72
CA ALA A 334 1.53 -13.38 12.33
C ALA A 334 0.05 -13.82 12.30
N ALA A 335 -0.82 -12.91 12.72
CA ALA A 335 -2.26 -13.11 12.68
C ALA A 335 -2.80 -12.80 11.28
N LYS A 336 -2.37 -13.52 10.24
CA LYS A 336 -2.91 -13.32 8.88
C LYS A 336 -4.41 -13.60 8.85
N GLY A 337 -5.15 -12.87 8.03
CA GLY A 337 -6.60 -12.91 8.11
C GLY A 337 -7.31 -11.92 7.20
N LEU A 338 -8.62 -11.84 7.40
CA LEU A 338 -9.57 -10.99 6.70
C LEU A 338 -10.04 -9.86 7.61
N LEU A 339 -9.99 -8.62 7.13
CA LEU A 339 -10.70 -7.48 7.70
C LEU A 339 -11.88 -7.13 6.77
N ALA A 340 -13.10 -7.35 7.24
CA ALA A 340 -14.33 -6.94 6.58
C ALA A 340 -14.83 -5.62 7.20
N VAL A 341 -15.10 -4.63 6.36
CA VAL A 341 -15.49 -3.28 6.77
C VAL A 341 -16.71 -2.82 5.99
N LYS A 342 -17.69 -2.29 6.71
CA LYS A 342 -18.86 -1.63 6.14
C LYS A 342 -18.71 -0.14 6.31
N LEU A 343 -18.73 0.61 5.21
CA LEU A 343 -18.65 2.07 5.19
C LEU A 343 -20.02 2.67 4.95
N ARG A 344 -20.25 3.86 5.52
CA ARG A 344 -21.41 4.70 5.20
C ARG A 344 -21.24 5.20 3.78
N GLY A 345 -22.27 5.04 2.97
CA GLY A 345 -22.26 5.47 1.59
C GLY A 345 -22.19 7.00 1.44
N PHE A 346 -21.94 7.42 0.18
CA PHE A 346 -22.05 8.82 -0.24
C PHE A 346 -23.46 9.35 0.09
N PRO A 347 -23.66 10.65 0.39
CA PRO A 347 -24.96 11.25 0.75
C PRO A 347 -25.95 11.34 -0.43
N VAL A 348 -26.11 10.25 -1.19
CA VAL A 348 -27.20 10.05 -2.15
C VAL A 348 -28.47 9.66 -1.39
N THR A 349 -28.35 8.77 -0.41
CA THR A 349 -29.42 8.34 0.50
C THR A 349 -28.83 7.98 1.88
N ASP A 350 -29.57 8.21 2.96
CA ASP A 350 -29.16 7.87 4.35
C ASP A 350 -28.91 6.36 4.56
N SER A 351 -29.30 5.54 3.59
CA SER A 351 -29.24 4.08 3.61
C SER A 351 -28.14 3.48 2.72
N ALA A 352 -27.32 4.27 2.04
CA ALA A 352 -26.26 3.73 1.21
C ALA A 352 -25.16 3.03 2.05
N SER A 353 -24.77 1.81 1.67
CA SER A 353 -23.73 1.05 2.34
C SER A 353 -22.73 0.43 1.37
N GLN A 354 -21.54 0.17 1.88
CA GLN A 354 -20.37 -0.20 1.08
C GLN A 354 -19.58 -1.27 1.81
N SER A 355 -19.22 -2.37 1.16
CA SER A 355 -18.43 -3.45 1.77
C SER A 355 -17.02 -3.49 1.19
N ILE A 356 -16.03 -3.54 2.07
CA ILE A 356 -14.62 -3.69 1.71
C ILE A 356 -14.02 -4.81 2.53
N CYS A 357 -13.42 -5.77 1.82
CA CYS A 357 -12.76 -6.90 2.40
C CYS A 357 -11.27 -6.81 2.06
N GLN A 358 -10.44 -6.63 3.08
CA GLN A 358 -8.99 -6.60 2.94
C GLN A 358 -8.39 -7.89 3.48
N LEU A 359 -7.53 -8.52 2.69
CA LEU A 359 -6.99 -9.84 2.97
C LEU A 359 -5.46 -9.86 2.90
N ARG A 360 -4.90 -10.82 3.64
CA ARG A 360 -3.56 -11.34 3.43
C ARG A 360 -3.54 -12.86 3.57
N LEU A 361 -3.05 -13.54 2.52
CA LEU A 361 -2.84 -15.00 2.52
C LEU A 361 -1.40 -15.37 2.90
N VAL A 362 -1.14 -16.66 3.07
CA VAL A 362 0.22 -17.19 3.30
C VAL A 362 1.01 -17.30 1.98
N PRO A 363 2.32 -17.01 1.96
CA PRO A 363 3.21 -17.04 0.79
C PRO A 363 3.54 -18.45 0.30
N TRP A 364 3.37 -19.47 1.16
CA TRP A 364 3.72 -20.85 0.84
C TRP A 364 2.50 -21.75 0.99
N ASP A 365 2.44 -22.78 0.14
CA ASP A 365 1.43 -23.84 0.14
C ASP A 365 0.07 -23.41 -0.45
N GLY A 366 -0.14 -23.80 -1.72
CA GLY A 366 -1.37 -23.49 -2.43
C GLY A 366 -2.61 -24.18 -1.88
N GLU A 367 -2.49 -25.33 -1.19
CA GLU A 367 -3.63 -25.96 -0.52
C GLU A 367 -4.10 -25.10 0.65
N ILE A 368 -3.17 -24.56 1.45
CA ILE A 368 -3.50 -23.65 2.54
C ILE A 368 -4.16 -22.39 2.00
N ARG A 369 -3.61 -21.78 0.94
CA ARG A 369 -4.22 -20.58 0.33
C ARG A 369 -5.62 -20.88 -0.22
N PHE A 370 -5.82 -22.02 -0.87
CA PHE A 370 -7.13 -22.43 -1.35
C PHE A 370 -8.15 -22.61 -0.20
N GLU A 371 -7.76 -23.23 0.91
CA GLU A 371 -8.59 -23.30 2.11
C GLU A 371 -8.89 -21.91 2.69
N GLN A 372 -7.91 -21.00 2.72
CA GLN A 372 -8.10 -19.62 3.17
C GLN A 372 -9.08 -18.85 2.27
N LEU A 373 -9.05 -19.07 0.95
CA LEU A 373 -10.02 -18.52 0.00
C LEU A 373 -11.45 -19.06 0.24
N ASN A 374 -11.60 -20.34 0.62
CA ASN A 374 -12.90 -20.89 1.03
C ASN A 374 -13.42 -20.26 2.33
N MET A 375 -12.54 -20.04 3.31
CA MET A 375 -12.91 -19.37 4.56
C MET A 375 -13.30 -17.90 4.31
N LEU A 376 -12.57 -17.22 3.42
CA LEU A 376 -12.83 -15.85 2.99
C LEU A 376 -14.26 -15.68 2.45
N THR A 377 -14.64 -16.43 1.41
CA THR A 377 -15.98 -16.30 0.79
C THR A 377 -17.10 -16.56 1.79
N LYS A 378 -16.91 -17.54 2.69
CA LYS A 378 -17.82 -17.80 3.80
C LYS A 378 -17.94 -16.61 4.77
N TRP A 379 -16.82 -16.09 5.27
CA TRP A 379 -16.83 -15.00 6.26
C TRP A 379 -17.36 -13.69 5.69
N ILE A 380 -17.09 -13.41 4.41
CA ILE A 380 -17.68 -12.26 3.69
C ILE A 380 -19.21 -12.39 3.67
N SER A 381 -19.72 -13.56 3.27
CA SER A 381 -21.16 -13.82 3.21
C SER A 381 -21.82 -13.70 4.57
N GLU A 382 -21.20 -14.22 5.63
CA GLU A 382 -21.67 -14.09 7.01
C GLU A 382 -21.68 -12.63 7.49
N PHE A 383 -20.61 -11.87 7.22
CA PHE A 383 -20.53 -10.46 7.58
C PHE A 383 -21.62 -9.63 6.88
N GLN A 384 -21.83 -9.88 5.58
CA GLN A 384 -22.88 -9.21 4.81
C GLN A 384 -24.27 -9.57 5.35
N ALA A 385 -24.54 -10.84 5.62
CA ALA A 385 -25.83 -11.28 6.16
C ALA A 385 -26.15 -10.66 7.52
N VAL A 386 -25.16 -10.52 8.41
CA VAL A 386 -25.35 -9.98 9.77
C VAL A 386 -25.46 -8.45 9.78
N THR A 387 -24.75 -7.76 8.88
CA THR A 387 -24.69 -6.29 8.89
C THR A 387 -25.71 -5.64 7.97
N ARG A 388 -26.38 -6.41 7.10
CA ARG A 388 -27.37 -5.90 6.14
C ARG A 388 -28.61 -5.34 6.83
N ARG A 389 -29.03 -4.15 6.41
CA ARG A 389 -30.28 -3.48 6.79
C ARG A 389 -31.29 -3.57 5.64
N GLU A 390 -32.58 -3.55 5.97
CA GLU A 390 -33.65 -3.75 4.97
C GLU A 390 -33.69 -2.64 3.91
N ASP A 391 -33.48 -1.38 4.31
CA ASP A 391 -33.55 -0.22 3.41
C ASP A 391 -32.22 0.15 2.75
N GLU A 392 -31.18 -0.69 2.87
CA GLU A 392 -29.84 -0.30 2.44
C GLU A 392 -29.57 -0.48 0.95
N MET A 393 -28.95 0.55 0.36
CA MET A 393 -28.49 0.51 -1.03
C MET A 393 -26.99 0.19 -1.05
N VAL A 394 -26.63 -1.02 -1.46
CA VAL A 394 -25.22 -1.40 -1.61
C VAL A 394 -24.67 -0.77 -2.89
N MET A 395 -23.73 0.17 -2.75
CA MET A 395 -23.14 0.89 -3.90
C MET A 395 -21.98 0.13 -4.54
N PHE A 396 -21.21 -0.59 -3.74
CA PHE A 396 -20.11 -1.44 -4.20
C PHE A 396 -19.76 -2.50 -3.16
N ASP A 397 -19.09 -3.55 -3.65
CA ASP A 397 -18.51 -4.64 -2.86
C ASP A 397 -17.12 -4.94 -3.44
N VAL A 398 -16.08 -4.63 -2.67
CA VAL A 398 -14.68 -4.71 -3.12
C VAL A 398 -13.89 -5.66 -2.23
N LEU A 399 -13.12 -6.55 -2.86
CA LEU A 399 -12.19 -7.46 -2.21
C LEU A 399 -10.78 -7.16 -2.72
N CYS A 400 -9.85 -6.86 -1.80
CA CYS A 400 -8.48 -6.52 -2.18
C CYS A 400 -7.42 -7.03 -1.21
N GLY A 401 -6.18 -7.07 -1.68
CA GLY A 401 -5.02 -7.28 -0.84
C GLY A 401 -3.95 -8.15 -1.47
N ASP A 402 -3.03 -8.61 -0.62
CA ASP A 402 -1.90 -9.45 -0.99
C ASP A 402 -2.29 -10.92 -0.85
N PHE A 403 -2.56 -11.55 -2.00
CA PHE A 403 -3.05 -12.92 -2.06
C PHE A 403 -1.90 -13.93 -2.13
N ASN A 404 -0.66 -13.47 -2.30
CA ASN A 404 0.52 -14.34 -2.30
C ASN A 404 0.52 -15.48 -3.35
N PHE A 405 -0.37 -15.43 -4.34
CA PHE A 405 -0.38 -16.29 -5.51
C PHE A 405 -0.63 -15.43 -6.74
N ASP A 406 -0.03 -15.78 -7.87
CA ASP A 406 -0.21 -15.05 -9.12
C ASP A 406 -1.13 -15.80 -10.10
N ASN A 407 -1.47 -15.15 -11.21
CA ASN A 407 -2.33 -15.71 -12.24
C ASN A 407 -1.55 -16.13 -13.50
N CYS A 408 -0.27 -16.52 -13.36
CA CYS A 408 0.57 -16.96 -14.49
C CYS A 408 1.49 -18.15 -14.17
N SER A 409 1.80 -18.41 -12.90
CA SER A 409 2.65 -19.47 -12.41
C SER A 409 1.92 -20.81 -12.41
N PRO A 410 2.54 -21.89 -12.88
CA PRO A 410 1.97 -23.24 -12.76
C PRO A 410 1.77 -23.72 -11.33
N ASP A 411 2.57 -23.24 -10.37
CA ASP A 411 2.47 -23.62 -8.95
C ASP A 411 1.17 -23.10 -8.28
N ASP A 412 0.65 -21.97 -8.75
CA ASP A 412 -0.53 -21.29 -8.19
C ASP A 412 -1.86 -21.72 -8.86
N ARG A 413 -1.84 -22.82 -9.63
CA ARG A 413 -2.97 -23.25 -10.48
C ARG A 413 -4.24 -23.58 -9.69
N LEU A 414 -4.09 -24.06 -8.45
CA LEU A 414 -5.22 -24.43 -7.60
C LEU A 414 -6.03 -23.17 -7.24
N GLU A 415 -5.36 -22.14 -6.78
CA GLU A 415 -5.90 -20.85 -6.38
C GLU A 415 -6.43 -20.08 -7.60
N GLN A 416 -5.71 -20.13 -8.72
CA GLN A 416 -6.17 -19.58 -9.99
C GLN A 416 -7.54 -20.12 -10.40
N SER A 417 -7.88 -21.36 -10.04
CA SER A 417 -9.16 -22.00 -10.37
C SER A 417 -10.25 -21.86 -9.30
N HIS A 418 -9.99 -21.12 -8.22
CA HIS A 418 -10.94 -20.97 -7.11
C HIS A 418 -12.20 -20.18 -7.51
N SER A 419 -13.36 -20.58 -6.97
CA SER A 419 -14.68 -20.00 -7.29
C SER A 419 -14.86 -18.54 -6.86
N VAL A 420 -13.93 -18.00 -6.05
CA VAL A 420 -13.91 -16.57 -5.69
C VAL A 420 -13.92 -15.68 -6.93
N PHE A 421 -13.29 -16.13 -8.02
CA PHE A 421 -13.25 -15.39 -9.30
C PHE A 421 -14.54 -15.53 -10.13
N GLU A 422 -15.47 -16.39 -9.72
CA GLU A 422 -16.83 -16.44 -10.26
C GLU A 422 -17.74 -15.43 -9.54
N GLU A 423 -17.46 -15.17 -8.26
CA GLU A 423 -18.22 -14.22 -7.44
C GLU A 423 -17.65 -12.79 -7.48
N TYR A 424 -16.34 -12.63 -7.63
CA TYR A 424 -15.62 -11.37 -7.70
C TYR A 424 -14.88 -11.26 -9.03
N THR A 425 -15.18 -10.20 -9.79
CA THR A 425 -14.53 -9.90 -11.05
C THR A 425 -13.16 -9.28 -10.82
N ASP A 426 -12.14 -9.86 -11.44
CA ASP A 426 -10.78 -9.31 -11.53
C ASP A 426 -10.63 -8.53 -12.85
N PRO A 427 -10.43 -7.20 -12.83
CA PRO A 427 -10.25 -6.39 -14.04
C PRO A 427 -9.05 -6.83 -14.90
N CYS A 428 -8.01 -7.42 -14.29
CA CYS A 428 -6.75 -7.82 -14.93
C CYS A 428 -6.83 -9.22 -15.55
N ARG A 429 -7.81 -10.03 -15.18
CA ARG A 429 -7.86 -11.45 -15.51
C ARG A 429 -8.60 -11.72 -16.83
N ALA A 430 -8.01 -12.53 -17.70
CA ALA A 430 -8.69 -13.10 -18.88
C ALA A 430 -9.23 -14.51 -18.60
N GLY A 431 -8.60 -15.24 -17.68
CA GLY A 431 -9.02 -16.56 -17.22
C GLY A 431 -8.06 -17.12 -16.16
N PRO A 432 -8.30 -18.34 -15.66
CA PRO A 432 -7.37 -19.01 -14.74
C PRO A 432 -6.01 -19.22 -15.42
N GLY A 433 -4.95 -18.69 -14.81
CA GLY A 433 -3.58 -18.76 -15.36
C GLY A 433 -3.36 -17.88 -16.58
N LYS A 434 -4.28 -16.94 -16.88
CA LYS A 434 -4.25 -16.08 -18.06
C LYS A 434 -4.58 -14.63 -17.71
N GLU A 435 -3.56 -13.79 -17.81
CA GLU A 435 -3.69 -12.34 -17.63
C GLU A 435 -4.12 -11.65 -18.93
N LYS A 436 -4.71 -10.47 -18.82
CA LYS A 436 -4.92 -9.59 -19.98
C LYS A 436 -3.57 -9.05 -20.48
N PRO A 437 -3.46 -8.65 -21.78
CA PRO A 437 -2.17 -8.30 -22.38
C PRO A 437 -1.44 -7.10 -21.75
N TRP A 438 -2.15 -6.24 -21.03
CA TRP A 438 -1.62 -5.02 -20.42
C TRP A 438 -1.19 -5.20 -18.95
N VAL A 439 -1.42 -6.38 -18.37
CA VAL A 439 -1.14 -6.62 -16.95
C VAL A 439 0.36 -6.60 -16.70
N ILE A 440 0.73 -6.09 -15.53
CA ILE A 440 2.10 -6.02 -15.03
C ILE A 440 2.13 -6.68 -13.66
N GLY A 441 3.18 -7.46 -13.38
CA GLY A 441 3.44 -8.03 -12.06
C GLY A 441 3.58 -6.94 -10.99
N THR A 442 3.20 -7.26 -9.75
CA THR A 442 3.21 -6.30 -8.64
C THR A 442 4.32 -6.57 -7.63
N LEU A 443 4.99 -7.72 -7.71
CA LEU A 443 6.13 -8.07 -6.85
C LEU A 443 7.45 -7.70 -7.53
N LEU A 444 8.26 -6.91 -6.82
CA LEU A 444 9.59 -6.47 -7.25
C LEU A 444 10.67 -7.47 -6.81
N GLU A 445 11.73 -7.60 -7.60
CA GLU A 445 12.93 -8.33 -7.20
C GLU A 445 13.65 -7.58 -6.06
N GLN A 446 13.54 -8.12 -4.84
CA GLN A 446 14.06 -7.49 -3.62
C GLN A 446 15.53 -7.07 -3.69
N PRO A 447 16.47 -7.82 -4.32
CA PRO A 447 17.87 -7.40 -4.38
C PRO A 447 18.11 -6.10 -5.17
N THR A 448 17.24 -5.77 -6.12
CA THR A 448 17.41 -4.69 -7.12
C THR A 448 16.63 -3.40 -6.77
N LEU A 449 15.97 -3.35 -5.60
CA LEU A 449 15.12 -2.22 -5.17
C LEU A 449 15.79 -0.83 -5.21
N TYR A 450 17.11 -0.76 -5.13
CA TYR A 450 17.87 0.49 -5.12
C TYR A 450 18.74 0.71 -6.36
N ASP A 451 18.59 -0.15 -7.38
CA ASP A 451 19.26 0.02 -8.67
C ASP A 451 18.76 1.30 -9.35
N GLU A 452 19.55 1.86 -10.26
CA GLU A 452 19.23 3.15 -10.87
C GLU A 452 17.87 3.16 -11.58
N ASN A 453 17.48 2.04 -12.19
CA ASN A 453 16.20 1.88 -12.88
C ASN A 453 15.01 1.71 -11.93
N MET A 454 15.24 1.55 -10.63
CA MET A 454 14.20 1.23 -9.64
C MET A 454 14.05 2.27 -8.55
N ARG A 455 15.13 2.95 -8.15
CA ARG A 455 15.18 3.74 -6.91
C ARG A 455 14.29 5.01 -6.89
N ASN A 456 13.81 5.46 -8.04
CA ASN A 456 13.02 6.70 -8.18
C ASN A 456 11.65 6.38 -8.83
N PRO A 457 10.56 7.10 -8.49
CA PRO A 457 9.24 6.86 -9.08
C PRO A 457 9.20 6.89 -10.61
N ASP A 458 9.85 7.87 -11.23
CA ASP A 458 9.89 7.99 -12.70
C ASP A 458 10.77 6.92 -13.36
N ASN A 459 11.77 6.42 -12.65
CA ASN A 459 12.63 5.34 -13.16
C ASN A 459 11.86 4.03 -13.11
N LEU A 460 11.20 3.74 -11.99
CA LEU A 460 10.33 2.58 -11.87
C LEU A 460 9.19 2.63 -12.88
N GLN A 461 8.58 3.80 -13.14
CA GLN A 461 7.57 3.96 -14.19
C GLN A 461 8.13 3.51 -15.56
N ARG A 462 9.30 4.03 -15.96
CA ARG A 462 9.95 3.63 -17.22
C ARG A 462 10.28 2.13 -17.26
N THR A 463 10.67 1.57 -16.13
CA THR A 463 10.94 0.13 -15.97
C THR A 463 9.69 -0.70 -16.20
N LEU A 464 8.55 -0.30 -15.64
CA LEU A 464 7.28 -1.02 -15.82
C LEU A 464 6.72 -0.89 -17.24
N GLU A 465 7.02 0.20 -17.95
CA GLU A 465 6.59 0.41 -19.33
C GLU A 465 7.39 -0.42 -20.36
N SER A 466 8.60 -0.90 -20.02
CA SER A 466 9.44 -1.74 -20.90
C SER A 466 9.40 -3.21 -20.49
N GLU A 467 9.06 -4.10 -21.43
CA GLU A 467 9.04 -5.54 -21.15
C GLU A 467 10.42 -6.11 -20.79
N GLU A 468 11.48 -5.61 -21.43
CA GLU A 468 12.84 -6.02 -21.18
C GLU A 468 13.29 -5.68 -19.76
N LEU A 469 12.97 -4.47 -19.29
CA LEU A 469 13.27 -4.05 -17.93
C LEU A 469 12.37 -4.77 -16.92
N ARG A 470 11.09 -5.00 -17.23
CA ARG A 470 10.21 -5.80 -16.38
C ARG A 470 10.80 -7.19 -16.08
N LYS A 471 11.40 -7.86 -17.08
CA LYS A 471 12.06 -9.17 -16.92
C LYS A 471 13.24 -9.16 -15.93
N GLU A 472 13.89 -8.02 -15.77
CA GLU A 472 15.05 -7.85 -14.89
C GLU A 472 14.65 -7.49 -13.45
N TYR A 473 13.57 -6.72 -13.29
CA TYR A 473 13.24 -6.08 -12.00
C TYR A 473 11.94 -6.56 -11.34
N LEU A 474 11.05 -7.26 -12.05
CA LEU A 474 9.87 -7.89 -11.46
C LEU A 474 10.13 -9.37 -11.20
N SER A 475 9.51 -9.90 -10.15
CA SER A 475 9.68 -11.31 -9.85
C SER A 475 9.11 -12.21 -10.95
N PRO A 476 9.88 -13.21 -11.42
CA PRO A 476 9.46 -14.11 -12.47
C PRO A 476 8.45 -15.13 -11.92
N PRO A 477 7.59 -15.72 -12.77
CA PRO A 477 6.66 -16.76 -12.33
C PRO A 477 7.38 -17.99 -11.76
N VAL A 478 6.71 -18.68 -10.85
CA VAL A 478 7.23 -19.80 -10.08
C VAL A 478 7.02 -21.11 -10.86
N PRO A 479 8.10 -21.85 -11.21
CA PRO A 479 7.99 -23.17 -11.80
C PRO A 479 7.44 -24.20 -10.80
N LEU A 480 6.87 -25.31 -11.30
CA LEU A 480 6.66 -26.50 -10.47
C LEU A 480 8.00 -27.12 -10.09
N ASP A 481 8.08 -27.70 -8.89
CA ASP A 481 9.30 -28.36 -8.40
C ASP A 481 9.88 -29.36 -9.40
N GLY A 482 11.12 -29.13 -9.80
CA GLY A 482 11.86 -29.99 -10.74
C GLY A 482 11.45 -29.86 -12.21
N VAL A 483 10.56 -28.92 -12.56
CA VAL A 483 10.08 -28.70 -13.93
C VAL A 483 10.58 -27.34 -14.46
N PRO A 484 11.39 -27.30 -15.53
CA PRO A 484 11.75 -26.04 -16.17
C PRO A 484 10.51 -25.31 -16.68
N LEU A 485 10.39 -24.03 -16.33
CA LEU A 485 9.31 -23.18 -16.82
C LEU A 485 9.73 -22.53 -18.15
N VAL A 486 8.94 -22.78 -19.20
CA VAL A 486 9.00 -22.01 -20.44
C VAL A 486 7.97 -20.89 -20.33
N TYR A 487 8.44 -19.67 -20.06
CA TYR A 487 7.59 -18.49 -19.89
C TYR A 487 8.21 -17.25 -20.54
N PRO A 488 7.41 -16.41 -21.22
CA PRO A 488 6.00 -16.62 -21.55
C PRO A 488 5.84 -17.71 -22.63
N GLU A 489 4.62 -18.19 -22.85
CA GLU A 489 4.33 -19.00 -24.05
C GLU A 489 4.65 -18.17 -25.32
N PRO A 490 4.97 -18.82 -26.46
CA PRO A 490 5.16 -18.10 -27.71
C PRO A 490 3.98 -17.16 -27.99
N ASP A 491 4.29 -15.92 -28.41
CA ASP A 491 3.33 -14.85 -28.70
C ASP A 491 2.52 -14.31 -27.50
N GLN A 492 2.90 -14.66 -26.26
CA GLN A 492 2.33 -14.05 -25.04
C GLN A 492 3.31 -13.02 -24.43
N PRO A 493 2.80 -11.92 -23.86
CA PRO A 493 3.65 -10.93 -23.19
C PRO A 493 4.22 -11.48 -21.88
N TRP A 494 5.44 -11.07 -21.53
CA TRP A 494 5.98 -11.31 -20.19
C TRP A 494 5.35 -10.32 -19.20
N VAL A 495 4.70 -10.87 -18.16
CA VAL A 495 3.92 -10.10 -17.17
C VAL A 495 4.68 -9.92 -15.85
N GLY A 496 5.27 -11.01 -15.34
CA GLY A 496 5.77 -11.09 -13.96
C GLY A 496 4.67 -11.49 -12.97
N ARG A 497 5.02 -11.63 -11.69
CA ARG A 497 4.07 -12.09 -10.65
C ARG A 497 3.17 -10.95 -10.16
N ARG A 498 1.89 -10.99 -10.51
CA ARG A 498 0.86 -10.13 -9.92
C ARG A 498 0.19 -10.86 -8.76
N ILE A 499 0.52 -10.45 -7.53
CA ILE A 499 0.00 -11.07 -6.30
C ILE A 499 -0.87 -10.12 -5.47
N ASP A 500 -0.93 -8.85 -5.86
CA ASP A 500 -1.81 -7.85 -5.26
C ASP A 500 -3.07 -7.72 -6.12
N TYR A 501 -4.22 -8.03 -5.53
CA TYR A 501 -5.51 -8.08 -6.23
C TYR A 501 -6.43 -6.97 -5.78
N LEU A 502 -7.24 -6.52 -6.73
CA LEU A 502 -8.31 -5.57 -6.51
C LEU A 502 -9.52 -6.00 -7.33
N LEU A 503 -10.51 -6.57 -6.63
CA LEU A 503 -11.65 -7.27 -7.20
C LEU A 503 -12.95 -6.56 -6.80
N TYR A 504 -13.98 -6.69 -7.63
CA TYR A 504 -15.31 -6.13 -7.34
C TYR A 504 -16.41 -7.15 -7.64
N ARG A 505 -17.54 -7.06 -6.93
CA ARG A 505 -18.70 -7.94 -7.11
C ARG A 505 -19.93 -7.13 -7.48
N GLU A 506 -20.56 -7.48 -8.58
CA GLU A 506 -21.81 -6.83 -9.04
C GLU A 506 -23.06 -7.48 -8.43
N SER A 507 -23.01 -8.78 -8.11
CA SER A 507 -24.18 -9.54 -7.64
C SER A 507 -24.72 -9.10 -6.27
N SER A 508 -23.89 -8.45 -5.45
CA SER A 508 -24.27 -7.90 -4.14
C SER A 508 -24.67 -6.42 -4.20
N VAL A 509 -24.41 -5.75 -5.33
CA VAL A 509 -24.78 -4.35 -5.56
C VAL A 509 -26.30 -4.27 -5.74
N SER A 510 -26.89 -3.15 -5.31
CA SER A 510 -28.32 -2.88 -5.50
C SER A 510 -28.70 -3.04 -6.97
N SER A 511 -29.87 -3.62 -7.27
CA SER A 511 -30.36 -3.81 -8.64
C SER A 511 -30.51 -2.50 -9.43
N HIS A 512 -30.54 -1.37 -8.74
CA HIS A 512 -30.65 -0.01 -9.30
C HIS A 512 -29.30 0.65 -9.53
N CYS A 513 -28.20 -0.06 -9.25
CA CYS A 513 -26.84 0.45 -9.37
C CYS A 513 -26.10 -0.41 -10.39
N ARG A 514 -25.41 0.26 -11.32
CA ARG A 514 -24.49 -0.41 -12.24
C ARG A 514 -23.07 0.07 -11.97
N THR A 515 -22.17 -0.88 -11.78
CA THR A 515 -20.76 -0.63 -11.47
C THR A 515 -19.88 -0.80 -12.70
N GLU A 516 -18.99 0.15 -12.98
CA GLU A 516 -18.04 0.08 -14.09
C GLU A 516 -16.65 0.53 -13.65
N VAL A 517 -15.61 -0.18 -14.06
CA VAL A 517 -14.23 0.21 -13.79
C VAL A 517 -13.81 1.27 -14.80
N GLU A 518 -13.55 2.49 -14.34
CA GLU A 518 -13.14 3.61 -15.21
C GLU A 518 -11.63 3.65 -15.44
N GLU A 519 -10.85 3.25 -14.43
CA GLU A 519 -9.40 3.40 -14.44
C GLU A 519 -8.75 2.35 -13.54
N PHE A 520 -7.63 1.80 -13.99
CA PHE A 520 -6.73 0.95 -13.21
C PHE A 520 -5.32 1.56 -13.23
N THR A 521 -4.71 1.68 -12.06
CA THR A 521 -3.44 2.41 -11.89
C THR A 521 -2.42 1.54 -11.16
N TYR A 522 -1.22 1.40 -11.73
CA TYR A 522 -0.02 0.94 -11.03
C TYR A 522 0.73 2.16 -10.48
N VAL A 523 1.04 2.20 -9.18
CA VAL A 523 1.65 3.38 -8.56
C VAL A 523 3.12 3.14 -8.24
N THR A 524 4.01 3.91 -8.86
CA THR A 524 5.46 3.79 -8.65
C THR A 524 6.02 4.79 -7.64
N GLN A 525 5.17 5.62 -7.03
CA GLN A 525 5.59 6.64 -6.06
C GLN A 525 6.32 6.08 -4.81
N LEU A 526 6.14 4.78 -4.53
CA LEU A 526 6.80 4.08 -3.43
C LEU A 526 8.10 3.35 -3.81
N ALA A 527 8.67 3.66 -4.98
CA ALA A 527 9.97 3.19 -5.42
C ALA A 527 11.03 3.24 -4.28
N GLY A 528 11.69 2.11 -4.01
CA GLY A 528 12.71 1.97 -2.97
C GLY A 528 12.18 1.97 -1.52
N LEU A 529 10.86 2.00 -1.31
CA LEU A 529 10.25 2.04 0.03
C LEU A 529 9.48 0.77 0.38
N THR A 530 9.13 -0.05 -0.60
CA THR A 530 8.51 -1.37 -0.45
C THR A 530 8.92 -2.22 -1.65
N ASP A 531 8.74 -3.53 -1.55
CA ASP A 531 8.98 -4.52 -2.60
C ASP A 531 7.72 -4.86 -3.40
N HIS A 532 6.61 -4.16 -3.15
CA HIS A 532 5.38 -4.28 -3.93
C HIS A 532 5.03 -2.98 -4.65
N ILE A 533 4.34 -3.09 -5.78
CA ILE A 533 3.75 -1.97 -6.51
C ILE A 533 2.30 -1.82 -6.05
N PRO A 534 1.93 -0.71 -5.35
CA PRO A 534 0.54 -0.45 -5.04
C PRO A 534 -0.31 -0.36 -6.30
N VAL A 535 -1.49 -0.96 -6.25
CA VAL A 535 -2.47 -0.92 -7.33
C VAL A 535 -3.73 -0.20 -6.86
N GLY A 536 -4.30 0.60 -7.74
CA GLY A 536 -5.56 1.28 -7.47
C GLY A 536 -6.51 1.13 -8.64
N PHE A 537 -7.80 1.28 -8.38
CA PHE A 537 -8.79 1.38 -9.44
C PHE A 537 -9.89 2.36 -9.05
N ARG A 538 -10.50 2.96 -10.06
CA ARG A 538 -11.67 3.82 -9.91
C ARG A 538 -12.90 3.08 -10.39
N LEU A 539 -13.80 2.81 -9.46
CA LEU A 539 -15.10 2.23 -9.73
C LEU A 539 -16.12 3.35 -9.83
N SER A 540 -16.93 3.34 -10.87
CA SER A 540 -18.06 4.23 -10.97
C SER A 540 -19.37 3.49 -10.82
N VAL A 541 -20.33 4.14 -10.17
CA VAL A 541 -21.65 3.62 -9.85
C VAL A 541 -22.68 4.56 -10.46
N SER A 542 -23.41 4.09 -11.46
CA SER A 542 -24.55 4.81 -12.04
C SER A 542 -25.85 4.35 -11.40
N LEU A 543 -26.73 5.31 -11.10
CA LEU A 543 -28.05 5.07 -10.50
C LEU A 543 -29.13 5.06 -11.57
N ASP A 544 -29.96 4.02 -11.58
CA ASP A 544 -31.07 3.88 -12.52
C ASP A 544 -32.16 4.92 -12.28
N SER A 545 -32.83 5.29 -13.36
CA SER A 545 -33.65 6.50 -13.43
C SER A 545 -35.07 6.39 -12.84
N GLU A 546 -35.56 5.21 -12.50
CA GLU A 546 -37.01 5.01 -12.34
C GLU A 546 -37.61 5.33 -10.97
N GLU A 547 -36.91 5.24 -9.83
CA GLU A 547 -37.50 5.67 -8.55
C GLU A 547 -36.42 6.18 -7.57
N MET A 548 -36.39 7.51 -7.38
CA MET A 548 -35.85 8.16 -6.19
C MET A 548 -37.02 8.79 -5.43
#